data_AF-I7ZDX3-F1
#
_entry.id   AF-I7ZDX3-F1
#
_cell.length_a   1.000
_cell.length_b   1.000
_cell.length_c   1.000
_cell.angle_alpha   90.00
_cell.angle_beta   90.00
_cell.angle_gamma   90.00
#
_symmetry.space_group_name_H-M   'P 1'
#
loop_
_entity.id
_entity.type
_entity.pdbx_description
1 polymer ?
#
loop_
_entity_poly.entity_id
_entity_poly.type
_entity_poly.pdbx_seq_one_letter_code
_entity_poly.pdbx_strand_id
1 'polypeptide(L)'
;MSATSEELVGKLAELLQDFTQDWDNEFEGEMTRQTKLLADLGFESIDIIQLVVAIEEMVGKRKLPFNELLMRDGRYVDDLSIGQIADFLATKL
;
A
#
# COMPACT_ATOMS: atom_id res chain seq x y z
N MET A 1 8.58 16.32 11.78
CA MET A 1 9.41 15.12 11.54
C MET A 1 8.79 14.45 10.33
N SER A 2 9.55 14.24 9.24
CA SER A 2 9.05 13.47 8.09
C SER A 2 9.02 12.00 8.51
N ALA A 3 7.94 11.28 8.19
CA ALA A 3 7.81 9.88 8.54
C ALA A 3 8.84 9.06 7.75
N THR A 4 9.52 8.13 8.41
CA THR A 4 10.49 7.26 7.74
C THR A 4 9.77 6.15 6.98
N SER A 5 10.39 5.63 5.91
CA SER A 5 9.85 4.51 5.14
C SER A 5 9.53 3.30 6.03
N GLU A 6 10.38 2.99 7.02
CA GLU A 6 10.14 1.88 7.95
C GLU A 6 8.93 2.11 8.88
N GLU A 7 8.71 3.34 9.36
CA GLU A 7 7.50 3.67 10.12
C GLU A 7 6.23 3.53 9.26
N LEU A 8 6.33 3.85 7.96
CA LEU A 8 5.22 3.71 7.02
C LEU A 8 4.92 2.25 6.69
N VAL A 9 5.92 1.36 6.65
CA VAL A 9 5.69 -0.08 6.48
C VAL A 9 4.79 -0.62 7.59
N GLY A 10 5.06 -0.28 8.86
CA GLY A 10 4.24 -0.73 9.99
C GLY A 10 2.79 -0.24 9.89
N LYS A 11 2.59 1.04 9.59
CA LYS A 11 1.24 1.61 9.43
C LYS A 11 0.48 1.01 8.25
N LEU A 12 1.17 0.78 7.14
CA LEU A 12 0.58 0.15 5.96
C LEU A 12 0.23 -1.31 6.23
N ALA A 13 1.06 -2.04 6.99
CA ALA A 13 0.76 -3.40 7.40
C ALA A 13 -0.50 -3.47 8.27
N GLU A 14 -0.63 -2.59 9.27
CA GLU A 14 -1.85 -2.46 10.09
C GLU A 14 -3.07 -2.14 9.23
N LEU A 15 -2.97 -1.15 8.34
CA LEU A 15 -4.05 -0.78 7.43
C LEU A 15 -4.48 -1.92 6.51
N LEU A 16 -3.52 -2.66 5.95
CA LEU A 16 -3.80 -3.78 5.05
C LEU A 16 -4.39 -4.97 5.82
N GLN A 17 -3.96 -5.19 7.05
CA GLN A 17 -4.54 -6.22 7.91
C GLN A 17 -6.03 -5.93 8.16
N ASP A 18 -6.38 -4.68 8.50
CA ASP A 18 -7.78 -4.24 8.62
C ASP A 18 -8.56 -4.42 7.30
N PHE A 19 -7.92 -4.14 6.16
CA PHE A 19 -8.55 -4.27 4.84
C PHE A 19 -8.89 -5.72 4.45
N THR A 20 -8.02 -6.65 4.85
CA THR A 20 -8.12 -8.08 4.48
C THR A 20 -8.83 -8.93 5.53
N GLN A 21 -9.18 -8.36 6.70
CA GLN A 21 -9.76 -9.10 7.82
C GLN A 21 -11.10 -9.78 7.49
N ASP A 22 -11.91 -9.17 6.62
CA ASP A 22 -13.23 -9.72 6.26
C ASP A 22 -13.18 -10.57 4.96
N TRP A 23 -12.00 -10.86 4.44
CA TRP A 23 -11.85 -11.63 3.21
C TRP A 23 -11.86 -13.13 3.53
N ASP A 24 -12.47 -13.94 2.66
CA ASP A 24 -12.54 -15.41 2.84
C ASP A 24 -11.15 -16.07 2.96
N ASN A 25 -10.09 -15.38 2.54
CA ASN A 25 -8.69 -15.77 2.70
C ASN A 25 -7.94 -14.72 3.53
N GLU A 26 -8.33 -14.55 4.80
CA GLU A 26 -7.60 -13.71 5.75
C GLU A 26 -6.08 -13.99 5.65
N PHE A 27 -5.28 -12.94 5.57
CA PHE A 27 -3.83 -13.11 5.49
C PHE A 27 -3.27 -13.58 6.85
N GLU A 28 -2.92 -14.86 6.94
CA GLU A 28 -2.29 -15.44 8.13
C GLU A 28 -0.79 -15.15 8.15
N GLY A 29 -0.37 -14.10 8.88
CA GLY A 29 1.05 -13.82 9.11
C GLY A 29 1.37 -12.35 9.36
N GLU A 30 2.64 -12.05 9.59
CA GLU A 30 3.13 -10.68 9.65
C GLU A 30 3.28 -10.13 8.23
N MET A 31 2.57 -9.05 7.93
CA MET A 31 2.77 -8.32 6.68
C MET A 31 4.09 -7.56 6.77
N THR A 32 5.00 -7.83 5.84
CA THR A 32 6.33 -7.25 5.81
C THR A 32 6.48 -6.29 4.65
N ARG A 33 7.61 -5.58 4.60
CA ARG A 33 8.00 -4.75 3.47
C ARG A 33 7.94 -5.49 2.12
N GLN A 34 8.16 -6.80 2.10
CA GLN A 34 8.17 -7.62 0.89
C GLN A 34 6.79 -8.13 0.48
N THR A 35 5.80 -8.09 1.38
CA THR A 35 4.43 -8.53 1.10
C THR A 35 3.84 -7.75 -0.06
N LYS A 36 3.29 -8.47 -1.03
CA LYS A 36 2.74 -7.95 -2.27
C LYS A 36 1.21 -7.95 -2.29
N LEU A 37 0.63 -6.86 -2.79
CA LEU A 37 -0.81 -6.67 -2.81
C LEU A 37 -1.51 -7.73 -3.65
N LEU A 38 -1.03 -8.02 -4.87
CA LEU A 38 -1.69 -9.02 -5.74
C LEU A 38 -1.25 -10.43 -5.40
N ALA A 39 0.06 -10.69 -5.42
CA ALA A 39 0.56 -12.06 -5.30
C ALA A 39 0.33 -12.70 -3.92
N ASP A 40 0.41 -11.90 -2.84
CA ASP A 40 0.29 -12.43 -1.47
C ASP A 40 -1.08 -12.15 -0.85
N LEU A 41 -1.65 -10.96 -1.09
CA LEU A 41 -2.93 -10.57 -0.49
C LEU A 41 -4.13 -10.78 -1.41
N GLY A 42 -3.94 -11.00 -2.72
CA GLY A 42 -5.03 -11.22 -3.66
C GLY A 42 -5.84 -9.96 -4.02
N PHE A 43 -5.27 -8.77 -3.83
CA PHE A 43 -5.94 -7.50 -4.17
C PHE A 43 -6.34 -7.47 -5.65
N GLU A 44 -7.56 -6.99 -5.92
CA GLU A 44 -7.97 -6.61 -7.26
C GLU A 44 -7.70 -5.12 -7.53
N SER A 45 -7.87 -4.72 -8.80
CA SER A 45 -7.72 -3.31 -9.19
C SER A 45 -8.68 -2.39 -8.44
N ILE A 46 -9.86 -2.89 -8.04
CA ILE A 46 -10.84 -2.12 -7.26
C ILE A 46 -10.34 -1.88 -5.83
N ASP A 47 -9.74 -2.88 -5.20
CA ASP A 47 -9.22 -2.78 -3.84
C ASP A 47 -8.07 -1.78 -3.75
N ILE A 48 -7.22 -1.73 -4.79
CA ILE A 48 -6.14 -0.73 -4.89
C ILE A 48 -6.70 0.70 -4.86
N ILE A 49 -7.82 0.97 -5.53
CA ILE A 49 -8.43 2.32 -5.51
C ILE A 49 -8.93 2.67 -4.11
N GLN A 50 -9.53 1.72 -3.39
CA GLN A 50 -9.99 1.95 -2.02
C GLN A 50 -8.82 2.12 -1.05
N LEU A 51 -7.77 1.31 -1.21
CA LEU A 51 -6.52 1.42 -0.45
C LEU A 51 -5.87 2.78 -0.62
N VAL A 52 -5.84 3.33 -1.84
CA VAL A 52 -5.32 4.69 -2.09
C VAL A 52 -6.06 5.73 -1.24
N VAL A 53 -7.39 5.68 -1.19
CA VAL A 53 -8.18 6.59 -0.36
C VAL A 53 -7.86 6.42 1.12
N ALA A 54 -7.79 5.17 1.59
CA ALA A 54 -7.47 4.88 2.99
C ALA A 54 -6.05 5.34 3.38
N ILE A 55 -5.07 5.22 2.47
CA ILE A 55 -3.72 5.75 2.68
C ILE A 55 -3.74 7.27 2.78
N GLU A 56 -4.47 7.97 1.90
CA GLU A 56 -4.59 9.44 1.95
C GLU A 56 -5.16 9.92 3.29
N GLU A 57 -6.13 9.19 3.84
CA GLU A 57 -6.70 9.43 5.17
C GLU A 57 -5.68 9.13 6.27
N MET A 58 -5.00 7.97 6.21
CA MET A 58 -3.95 7.56 7.15
C MET A 58 -2.84 8.61 7.27
N VAL A 59 -2.40 9.21 6.17
CA VAL A 59 -1.33 10.22 6.16
C VAL A 59 -1.83 11.67 6.26
N GLY A 60 -3.15 11.89 6.26
CA GLY A 60 -3.75 13.22 6.31
C GLY A 60 -3.46 14.10 5.09
N LYS A 61 -3.17 13.50 3.93
CA LYS A 61 -2.78 14.21 2.70
C LYS A 61 -3.55 13.65 1.51
N ARG A 62 -4.35 14.52 0.89
CA ARG A 62 -5.16 14.19 -0.29
C ARG A 62 -4.41 14.43 -1.61
N LYS A 63 -4.88 13.80 -2.67
CA LYS A 63 -4.38 13.92 -4.05
C LYS A 63 -2.91 13.52 -4.18
N LEU A 64 -2.52 12.43 -3.51
CA LEU A 64 -1.21 11.85 -3.71
C LEU A 64 -1.10 11.31 -5.15
N PRO A 65 0.02 11.52 -5.85
CA PRO A 65 0.16 11.13 -7.25
C PRO A 65 0.44 9.63 -7.38
N PHE A 66 -0.51 8.79 -6.95
CA PHE A 66 -0.38 7.32 -6.98
C PHE A 66 -0.23 6.76 -8.40
N ASN A 67 -0.60 7.52 -9.42
CA ASN A 67 -0.28 7.19 -10.81
C ASN A 67 1.24 7.06 -11.05
N GLU A 68 2.08 7.80 -10.31
CA GLU A 68 3.55 7.65 -10.37
C GLU A 68 4.03 6.35 -9.73
N LEU A 69 3.25 5.78 -8.80
CA LEU A 69 3.54 4.49 -8.17
C LEU A 69 3.02 3.32 -9.03
N LEU A 70 1.81 3.48 -9.58
CA LEU A 70 1.13 2.46 -10.39
C LEU A 70 1.66 2.38 -11.82
N MET A 71 2.40 3.39 -12.29
CA MET A 71 3.02 3.39 -13.62
C MET A 71 4.54 3.52 -13.52
N ARG A 72 5.25 2.57 -14.13
CA ARG A 72 6.70 2.59 -14.26
C ARG A 72 7.10 2.47 -15.72
N ASP A 73 7.90 3.42 -16.20
CA ASP A 73 8.40 3.47 -17.58
C ASP A 73 7.27 3.37 -18.64
N GLY A 74 6.13 4.00 -18.37
CA GLY A 74 4.96 4.01 -19.25
C GLY A 74 4.14 2.71 -19.25
N ARG A 75 4.42 1.76 -18.35
CA ARG A 75 3.64 0.53 -18.15
C ARG A 75 3.04 0.48 -16.75
N TYR A 76 1.89 -0.16 -16.62
CA TYR A 76 1.33 -0.46 -15.31
C TYR A 76 2.26 -1.41 -14.55
N VAL A 77 2.40 -1.17 -13.26
CA VAL A 77 3.09 -2.09 -12.36
C VAL A 77 2.18 -3.29 -12.12
N ASP A 78 2.69 -4.49 -12.40
CA ASP A 78 1.93 -5.72 -12.26
C ASP A 78 1.61 -6.06 -10.80
N ASP A 79 2.47 -5.66 -9.86
CA ASP A 79 2.27 -5.90 -8.43
C ASP A 79 3.08 -4.91 -7.58
N LEU A 80 2.51 -4.49 -6.45
CA LEU A 80 3.11 -3.55 -5.51
C LEU A 80 3.38 -4.22 -4.17
N SER A 81 4.57 -4.01 -3.63
CA SER A 81 4.88 -4.37 -2.25
C SER A 81 4.63 -3.22 -1.28
N ILE A 82 4.39 -3.55 -0.01
CA ILE A 82 4.25 -2.58 1.08
C ILE A 82 5.43 -1.61 1.10
N GLY A 83 6.66 -2.11 0.92
CA GLY A 83 7.86 -1.29 0.88
C GLY A 83 7.88 -0.27 -0.25
N GLN A 84 7.38 -0.63 -1.44
CA GLN A 84 7.30 0.32 -2.57
C GLN A 84 6.32 1.45 -2.28
N ILE A 85 5.19 1.14 -1.64
CA ILE A 85 4.22 2.15 -1.20
C ILE A 85 4.84 3.05 -0.13
N ALA A 86 5.50 2.45 0.88
CA ALA A 86 6.16 3.18 1.96
C ALA A 86 7.26 4.13 1.44
N ASP A 87 8.10 3.67 0.52
CA ASP A 87 9.13 4.50 -0.11
C ASP A 87 8.52 5.67 -0.88
N PHE A 88 7.50 5.40 -1.67
CA PHE A 88 6.79 6.44 -2.39
C PHE A 88 6.24 7.49 -1.43
N LEU A 89 5.53 7.09 -0.38
CA LEU A 89 4.98 8.00 0.62
C LEU A 89 6.08 8.81 1.33
N ALA A 90 7.19 8.18 1.71
CA ALA A 90 8.33 8.86 2.32
C ALA A 90 8.93 9.97 1.43
N THR A 91 8.85 9.83 0.10
CA THR A 91 9.28 10.90 -0.84
C THR A 91 8.27 12.04 -0.99
N LYS A 92 7.02 11.83 -0.59
CA LYS A 92 5.91 12.78 -0.79
C LYS A 92 5.47 13.47 0.49
N LEU A 93 5.87 13.01 1.67
CA LEU A 93 5.51 13.55 3.00
C LEU A 93 6.57 14.50 3.56
#